data_AF-A0A0P7Y9C2-F1
#
_entry.id   AF-A0A0P7Y9C2-F1
#
_cell.length_a   1.000
_cell.length_b   1.000
_cell.length_c   1.000
_cell.angle_alpha   90.00
_cell.angle_beta   90.00
_cell.angle_gamma   90.00
#
_symmetry.space_group_name_H-M   'P 1'
#
loop_
_entity.id
_entity.type
_entity.pdbx_description
1 polymer ?
#
loop_
_entity_poly.entity_id
_entity_poly.type
_entity_poly.pdbx_seq_one_letter_code
_entity_poly.pdbx_strand_id
1 'polypeptide(L)'
;MILQRTIPYDVNAPRPLPGIAPLEPRDWLRVDEAFAEQMVERERLISGHRAAVIALDESARSAAEELLDLVLAQVLGTGQYQRVGDAVTPPDGRHVRIDRGDPMATLGRLVQEDFCILDKRGEEHVLLGAVLCFPASWSLDEKFRRPLVGIHIPVESYDDNVARRVQRLFDGVRPERPLWRFNALWYDDPALHQPRREGERRDRVDPAHARYLRSEMQTIRRLPNSRSVVFGIHTYVLARTDVPGI
;
A
#
# COMPACT_ATOMS: atom_id res chain seq x y z
N MET A 1 -16.10 9.04 9.89
CA MET A 1 -15.03 9.35 8.93
C MET A 1 -13.76 8.84 9.56
N ILE A 2 -12.93 8.10 8.82
CA ILE A 2 -11.70 7.52 9.35
C ILE A 2 -10.57 8.48 9.00
N LEU A 3 -10.09 9.24 9.98
CA LEU A 3 -9.12 10.31 9.79
C LEU A 3 -7.99 10.20 10.81
N GLN A 4 -6.76 10.40 10.34
CA GLN A 4 -5.62 10.66 11.20
C GLN A 4 -5.58 12.15 11.60
N ARG A 5 -5.02 12.42 12.77
CA ARG A 5 -4.73 13.77 13.28
C ARG A 5 -3.27 14.16 13.08
N THR A 6 -2.41 13.17 12.87
CA THR A 6 -0.99 13.40 12.69
C THR A 6 -0.45 12.63 11.50
N ILE A 7 0.62 13.15 10.91
CA ILE A 7 1.37 12.50 9.85
C ILE A 7 2.87 12.62 10.15
N PRO A 8 3.66 11.54 10.05
CA PRO A 8 5.02 11.50 10.59
C PRO A 8 6.09 12.04 9.64
N TYR A 9 5.69 12.72 8.56
CA TYR A 9 6.58 13.29 7.56
C TYR A 9 5.99 14.59 6.99
N ASP A 10 6.85 15.47 6.49
CA ASP A 10 6.44 16.76 5.93
C ASP A 10 5.82 16.59 4.54
N VAL A 11 4.48 16.63 4.49
CA VAL A 11 3.69 16.54 3.26
C VAL A 11 3.80 17.77 2.35
N ASN A 12 4.32 18.89 2.85
CA ASN A 12 4.48 20.13 2.09
C ASN A 12 5.80 20.19 1.31
N ALA A 13 6.68 19.21 1.50
CA ALA A 13 7.96 19.10 0.81
C ALA A 13 8.03 17.87 -0.12
N PRO A 14 7.14 17.74 -1.14
CA PRO A 14 7.18 16.61 -2.05
C PRO A 14 8.46 16.61 -2.89
N ARG A 15 9.05 15.42 -3.08
CA ARG A 15 10.23 15.23 -3.93
C ARG A 15 9.82 14.89 -5.37
N PRO A 16 10.52 15.42 -6.39
CA PRO A 16 10.28 15.04 -7.78
C PRO A 16 10.43 13.54 -8.01
N LEU A 17 9.64 12.96 -8.92
CA LEU A 17 9.64 11.52 -9.18
C LEU A 17 11.05 10.99 -9.56
N PRO A 18 11.44 9.80 -9.07
CA PRO A 18 10.66 8.90 -8.23
C PRO A 18 10.67 9.26 -6.72
N GLY A 19 11.39 10.31 -6.31
CA GLY A 19 11.27 10.91 -4.98
C GLY A 19 11.63 10.01 -3.79
N ILE A 20 12.45 8.98 -4.01
CA ILE A 20 12.77 7.95 -3.02
C ILE A 20 13.81 8.36 -1.98
N ALA A 21 13.71 7.74 -0.81
CA ALA A 21 14.68 7.80 0.29
C ALA A 21 14.91 6.39 0.86
N PRO A 22 16.07 6.13 1.50
CA PRO A 22 16.25 4.92 2.29
C PRO A 22 15.21 4.83 3.41
N LEU A 23 14.74 3.60 3.66
CA LEU A 23 13.86 3.27 4.78
C LEU A 23 14.60 2.33 5.73
N GLU A 24 14.48 2.55 7.03
CA GLU A 24 14.92 1.57 8.02
C GLU A 24 14.08 0.29 7.87
N PRO A 25 14.69 -0.91 7.79
CA PRO A 25 13.95 -2.15 7.49
C PRO A 25 12.79 -2.50 8.42
N ARG A 26 12.75 -1.92 9.62
CA ARG A 26 11.70 -2.09 10.63
C ARG A 26 10.53 -1.11 10.49
N ASP A 27 10.70 -0.03 9.74
CA ASP A 27 9.73 1.10 9.69
C ASP A 27 8.73 0.99 8.52
N TRP A 28 8.73 -0.14 7.81
CA TRP A 28 7.89 -0.37 6.63
C TRP A 28 6.44 -0.74 6.94
N LEU A 29 6.14 -1.10 8.19
CA LEU A 29 4.78 -1.30 8.71
C LEU A 29 4.47 -0.24 9.76
N ARG A 30 3.26 0.30 9.74
CA ARG A 30 2.78 1.35 10.62
C ARG A 30 1.56 0.87 11.39
N VAL A 31 1.49 1.32 12.62
CA VAL A 31 0.30 1.25 13.47
C VAL A 31 0.08 2.68 13.94
N ASP A 32 -1.01 3.30 13.50
CA ASP A 32 -1.36 4.68 13.84
C ASP A 32 -2.69 4.78 14.59
N GLU A 33 -3.10 6.00 14.94
CA GLU A 33 -4.31 6.26 15.71
C GLU A 33 -5.61 5.81 15.01
N ALA A 34 -5.58 5.65 13.68
CA ALA A 34 -6.72 5.20 12.89
C ALA A 34 -6.75 3.68 12.69
N PHE A 35 -5.82 2.91 13.30
CA PHE A 35 -5.67 1.47 13.10
C PHE A 35 -7.01 0.73 13.23
N ALA A 36 -7.67 0.81 14.39
CA ALA A 36 -8.89 0.03 14.64
C ALA A 36 -9.99 0.31 13.60
N GLU A 37 -10.23 1.59 13.27
CA GLU A 37 -11.26 1.97 12.30
C GLU A 37 -10.89 1.56 10.87
N GLN A 38 -9.63 1.75 10.46
CA GLN A 38 -9.15 1.30 9.16
C GLN A 38 -9.29 -0.21 9.03
N MET A 39 -8.91 -0.97 10.05
CA MET A 39 -8.97 -2.43 9.99
C MET A 39 -10.41 -2.97 9.92
N VAL A 40 -11.38 -2.28 10.52
CA VAL A 40 -12.82 -2.59 10.33
C VAL A 40 -13.24 -2.37 8.87
N GLU A 41 -12.83 -1.26 8.26
CA GLU A 41 -13.14 -1.00 6.85
C GLU A 41 -12.45 -1.99 5.91
N ARG A 42 -11.20 -2.39 6.20
CA ARG A 42 -10.51 -3.45 5.46
C ARG A 42 -11.29 -4.76 5.54
N GLU A 43 -11.75 -5.17 6.73
CA GLU A 43 -12.55 -6.39 6.87
C GLU A 43 -13.86 -6.32 6.05
N ARG A 44 -14.57 -5.18 6.09
CA ARG A 44 -15.78 -4.97 5.28
C ARG A 44 -15.50 -5.14 3.79
N LEU A 45 -14.38 -4.60 3.29
CA LEU A 45 -13.99 -4.69 1.89
C LEU A 45 -13.52 -6.08 1.49
N ILE A 46 -12.68 -6.71 2.32
CA ILE A 46 -12.15 -8.06 2.07
C ILE A 46 -13.27 -9.10 2.05
N SER A 47 -14.25 -8.97 2.95
CA SER A 47 -15.35 -9.93 3.06
C SER A 47 -16.53 -9.61 2.14
N GLY A 48 -16.81 -8.34 1.84
CA GLY A 48 -17.94 -7.93 1.01
C GLY A 48 -17.62 -7.60 -0.45
N HIS A 49 -16.39 -7.19 -0.76
CA HIS A 49 -15.96 -6.68 -2.07
C HIS A 49 -14.66 -7.33 -2.54
N ARG A 50 -14.43 -8.58 -2.16
CA ARG A 50 -13.17 -9.30 -2.31
C ARG A 50 -12.54 -9.16 -3.70
N ALA A 51 -13.31 -9.37 -4.76
CA ALA A 51 -12.80 -9.33 -6.13
C ALA A 51 -12.27 -7.94 -6.56
N ALA A 52 -12.70 -6.87 -5.89
CA ALA A 52 -12.22 -5.52 -6.15
C ALA A 52 -10.92 -5.18 -5.40
N VAL A 53 -10.61 -5.90 -4.31
CA VAL A 53 -9.50 -5.56 -3.41
C VAL A 53 -8.43 -6.65 -3.31
N ILE A 54 -8.71 -7.89 -3.72
CA ILE A 54 -7.76 -9.00 -3.65
C ILE A 54 -7.61 -9.65 -5.02
N ALA A 55 -6.37 -9.81 -5.45
CA ALA A 55 -6.00 -10.60 -6.60
C ALA A 55 -4.68 -11.33 -6.30
N LEU A 56 -4.56 -12.59 -6.70
CA LEU A 56 -3.32 -13.35 -6.56
C LEU A 56 -3.20 -14.30 -7.75
N ASP A 57 -2.11 -14.17 -8.48
CA ASP A 57 -1.72 -15.10 -9.51
C ASP A 57 -0.99 -16.27 -8.86
N GLU A 58 -1.23 -17.49 -9.34
CA GLU A 58 -0.61 -18.69 -8.77
C GLU A 58 0.92 -18.62 -8.85
N SER A 59 1.49 -17.94 -9.86
CA SER A 59 2.94 -17.76 -9.97
C SER A 59 3.55 -16.88 -8.87
N ALA A 60 2.75 -16.04 -8.20
CA ALA A 60 3.16 -15.19 -7.08
C ALA A 60 2.72 -15.73 -5.71
N ARG A 61 2.14 -16.94 -5.67
CA ARG A 61 1.66 -17.60 -4.46
C ARG A 61 2.72 -17.72 -3.37
N SER A 62 3.92 -18.19 -3.75
CA SER A 62 5.05 -18.35 -2.83
C SER A 62 5.55 -17.01 -2.28
N ALA A 63 5.55 -15.96 -3.10
CA ALA A 63 5.91 -14.61 -2.68
C ALA A 63 4.88 -14.02 -1.69
N ALA A 64 3.60 -14.30 -1.88
CA ALA A 64 2.55 -13.88 -0.95
C ALA A 64 2.66 -14.57 0.42
N GLU A 65 2.98 -15.86 0.45
CA GLU A 65 3.23 -16.59 1.70
C GLU A 65 4.51 -16.11 2.39
N GLU A 66 5.58 -15.85 1.64
CA GLU A 66 6.80 -15.25 2.17
C GLU A 66 6.55 -13.85 2.75
N LEU A 67 5.75 -13.03 2.08
CA LEU A 67 5.34 -11.72 2.59
C LEU A 67 4.55 -11.86 3.90
N LEU A 68 3.60 -12.82 3.97
CA LEU A 68 2.87 -13.10 5.19
C LEU A 68 3.80 -13.49 6.35
N ASP A 69 4.80 -14.33 6.10
CA ASP A 69 5.79 -14.70 7.11
C ASP A 69 6.62 -13.51 7.58
N LEU A 70 7.04 -12.64 6.65
CA LEU A 70 7.79 -11.44 6.96
C LEU A 70 6.96 -10.45 7.79
N VAL A 71 5.69 -10.25 7.45
CA VAL A 71 4.77 -9.39 8.21
C VAL A 71 4.56 -9.97 9.60
N LEU A 72 4.25 -11.27 9.72
CA LEU A 72 4.07 -11.93 11.01
C LEU A 72 5.30 -11.77 11.91
N ALA A 73 6.50 -12.01 11.37
CA ALA A 73 7.75 -11.84 12.11
C ALA A 73 7.94 -10.38 12.57
N GLN A 74 7.68 -9.41 11.69
CA GLN A 74 7.80 -7.99 12.01
C GLN A 74 6.81 -7.56 13.10
N VAL A 75 5.53 -7.85 12.93
CA VAL A 75 4.48 -7.37 13.86
C VAL A 75 4.59 -8.04 15.23
N LEU A 76 4.93 -9.33 15.29
CA LEU A 76 5.15 -10.03 16.56
C LEU A 76 6.40 -9.51 17.28
N GLY A 77 7.43 -9.12 16.52
CA GLY A 77 8.64 -8.49 17.08
C GLY A 77 8.39 -7.14 17.75
N THR A 78 7.28 -6.47 17.47
CA THR A 78 6.92 -5.19 18.12
C THR A 78 6.39 -5.35 19.55
N GLY A 79 5.92 -6.54 19.91
CA GLY A 79 5.20 -6.79 21.17
C GLY A 79 3.75 -6.25 21.21
N GLN A 80 3.29 -5.55 20.17
CA GLN A 80 1.91 -5.04 20.08
C GLN A 80 0.92 -6.11 19.57
N TYR A 81 1.43 -7.20 19.00
CA TYR A 81 0.66 -8.32 18.48
C TYR A 81 0.92 -9.55 19.33
N GLN A 82 -0.12 -10.31 19.65
CA GLN A 82 -0.01 -11.57 20.36
C GLN A 82 -0.37 -12.72 19.44
N ARG A 83 0.32 -13.87 19.56
CA ARG A 83 0.00 -15.06 18.77
C ARG A 83 -0.30 -16.24 19.67
N VAL A 84 -1.40 -16.93 19.38
CA VAL A 84 -1.78 -18.20 20.01
C VAL A 84 -2.12 -19.18 18.91
N GLY A 85 -1.29 -20.21 18.74
CA GLY A 85 -1.45 -21.20 17.67
C GLY A 85 -1.41 -20.57 16.28
N ASP A 86 -2.52 -20.69 15.56
CA ASP A 86 -2.74 -20.13 14.23
C ASP A 86 -3.59 -18.85 14.24
N ALA A 87 -3.77 -18.21 15.40
CA ALA A 87 -4.44 -16.93 15.52
C ALA A 87 -3.48 -15.84 16.02
N VAL A 88 -3.67 -14.62 15.51
CA VAL A 88 -2.97 -13.41 15.94
C VAL A 88 -4.01 -12.42 16.45
N THR A 89 -3.69 -11.78 17.56
CA THR A 89 -4.44 -10.66 18.13
C THR A 89 -3.68 -9.37 17.86
N PRO A 90 -4.15 -8.51 16.92
CA PRO A 90 -3.59 -7.18 16.68
C PRO A 90 -3.90 -6.19 17.83
N PRO A 91 -3.35 -4.96 17.78
CA PRO A 91 -3.53 -3.94 18.81
C PRO A 91 -4.99 -3.55 19.10
N ASP A 92 -5.89 -3.76 18.14
CA ASP A 92 -7.33 -3.50 18.28
C ASP A 92 -8.11 -4.65 18.94
N GLY A 93 -7.43 -5.73 19.35
CA GLY A 93 -8.03 -6.86 20.05
C GLY A 93 -8.81 -7.84 19.18
N ARG A 94 -8.88 -7.65 17.86
CA ARG A 94 -9.50 -8.62 16.95
C ARG A 94 -8.74 -9.94 16.98
N HIS A 95 -9.41 -11.05 16.66
CA HIS A 95 -8.75 -12.34 16.45
C HIS A 95 -8.67 -12.66 14.97
N VAL A 96 -7.46 -12.64 14.42
CA VAL A 96 -7.20 -12.91 13.00
C VAL A 96 -6.60 -14.30 12.87
N ARG A 97 -7.33 -15.23 12.24
CA ARG A 97 -6.79 -16.53 11.85
C ARG A 97 -5.74 -16.34 10.76
N ILE A 98 -4.58 -16.97 10.92
CA ILE A 98 -3.54 -17.08 9.90
C ILE A 98 -4.00 -18.11 8.87
N ASP A 99 -4.69 -17.65 7.83
CA ASP A 99 -5.08 -18.51 6.72
C ASP A 99 -4.00 -18.50 5.63
N ARG A 100 -3.11 -19.49 5.71
CA ARG A 100 -2.12 -19.72 4.65
C ARG A 100 -2.74 -20.18 3.35
N GLY A 101 -4.02 -20.53 3.26
CA GLY A 101 -4.71 -20.72 1.99
C GLY A 101 -5.08 -19.40 1.31
N ASP A 102 -5.11 -18.30 2.06
CA ASP A 102 -5.51 -16.96 1.61
C ASP A 102 -4.57 -15.87 2.16
N PRO A 103 -3.32 -15.81 1.69
CA PRO A 103 -2.27 -15.00 2.30
C PRO A 103 -2.52 -13.51 2.11
N MET A 104 -3.04 -13.09 0.96
CA MET A 104 -3.34 -11.68 0.70
C MET A 104 -4.47 -11.16 1.58
N ALA A 105 -5.53 -11.94 1.82
CA ALA A 105 -6.57 -11.52 2.76
C ALA A 105 -6.08 -11.53 4.20
N THR A 106 -5.27 -12.52 4.59
CA THR A 106 -4.68 -12.59 5.92
C THR A 106 -3.81 -11.35 6.18
N LEU A 107 -2.96 -10.96 5.23
CA LEU A 107 -2.19 -9.72 5.27
C LEU A 107 -3.08 -8.49 5.49
N GLY A 108 -4.13 -8.34 4.68
CA GLY A 108 -5.06 -7.21 4.77
C GLY A 108 -5.87 -7.16 6.07
N ARG A 109 -6.00 -8.28 6.79
CA ARG A 109 -6.65 -8.35 8.11
C ARG A 109 -5.71 -8.09 9.28
N LEU A 110 -4.39 -8.22 9.06
CA LEU A 110 -3.37 -8.03 10.08
C LEU A 110 -2.88 -6.58 10.19
N VAL A 111 -2.65 -5.91 9.06
CA VAL A 111 -1.97 -4.59 9.02
C VAL A 111 -2.70 -3.55 8.16
N GLN A 112 -2.39 -2.27 8.37
CA GLN A 112 -3.04 -1.13 7.70
C GLN A 112 -2.62 -1.00 6.23
N GLU A 113 -1.42 -1.49 5.88
CA GLU A 113 -0.88 -1.38 4.54
C GLU A 113 -1.69 -2.18 3.53
N ASP A 114 -1.89 -1.56 2.36
CA ASP A 114 -2.09 -2.31 1.13
C ASP A 114 -0.75 -2.82 0.62
N PHE A 115 -0.77 -4.02 0.02
CA PHE A 115 0.41 -4.62 -0.58
C PHE A 115 0.14 -4.97 -2.04
N CYS A 116 1.10 -4.65 -2.88
CA CYS A 116 1.21 -5.11 -4.26
C CYS A 116 2.51 -5.91 -4.40
N ILE A 117 2.42 -7.11 -4.97
CA ILE A 117 3.54 -8.01 -5.25
C ILE A 117 3.83 -7.93 -6.75
N LEU A 118 5.06 -7.55 -7.08
CA LEU A 118 5.52 -7.42 -8.44
C LEU A 118 6.70 -8.35 -8.72
N ASP A 119 6.53 -9.22 -9.72
CA ASP A 119 7.59 -10.11 -10.20
C ASP A 119 8.21 -9.56 -11.47
N LYS A 120 9.51 -9.78 -11.63
CA LYS A 120 10.19 -9.47 -12.89
C LYS A 120 9.82 -10.51 -13.96
N ARG A 121 9.23 -10.07 -15.07
CA ARG A 121 8.89 -10.87 -16.25
C ARG A 121 9.57 -10.22 -17.47
N GLY A 122 10.63 -10.84 -17.97
CA GLY A 122 11.50 -10.21 -18.96
C GLY A 122 12.15 -8.95 -18.40
N GLU A 123 11.94 -7.81 -19.07
CA GLU A 123 12.52 -6.52 -18.68
C GLU A 123 11.66 -5.72 -17.69
N GLU A 124 10.42 -6.13 -17.41
CA GLU A 124 9.47 -5.35 -16.62
C GLU A 124 9.05 -6.06 -15.35
N HIS A 125 8.66 -5.29 -14.32
CA HIS A 125 7.98 -5.83 -13.15
C HIS A 125 6.45 -5.81 -13.36
N VAL A 126 5.79 -6.96 -13.14
CA VAL A 126 4.37 -7.18 -13.38
C VAL A 126 3.64 -7.39 -12.07
N LEU A 127 2.49 -6.73 -11.89
CA LEU A 127 1.64 -6.87 -10.69
C LEU A 127 0.93 -8.24 -10.68
N LEU A 128 1.32 -9.13 -9.77
CA LEU A 128 0.84 -10.51 -9.70
C LEU A 128 0.22 -10.90 -8.36
N GLY A 129 0.31 -10.06 -7.34
CA GLY A 129 -0.45 -10.22 -6.10
C GLY A 129 -0.86 -8.88 -5.54
N ALA A 130 -2.03 -8.77 -4.95
CA ALA A 130 -2.49 -7.56 -4.31
C ALA A 130 -3.49 -7.82 -3.18
N VAL A 131 -3.35 -7.05 -2.11
CA VAL A 131 -4.44 -6.65 -1.23
C VAL A 131 -4.46 -5.13 -1.23
N LEU A 132 -5.47 -4.55 -1.88
CA LEU A 132 -5.59 -3.14 -2.21
C LEU A 132 -6.96 -2.64 -1.76
N CYS A 133 -7.12 -2.47 -0.44
CA CYS A 133 -8.37 -2.02 0.16
C CYS A 133 -8.58 -0.53 -0.06
N PHE A 134 -7.54 0.29 -0.09
CA PHE A 134 -7.64 1.75 -0.14
C PHE A 134 -6.98 2.32 -1.39
N PRO A 135 -7.41 1.95 -2.62
CA PRO A 135 -6.87 2.58 -3.82
C PRO A 135 -7.29 4.06 -3.90
N ALA A 136 -6.39 4.88 -4.45
CA ALA A 136 -6.65 6.29 -4.76
C ALA A 136 -6.75 6.50 -6.27
N SER A 137 -7.97 6.49 -6.80
CA SER A 137 -8.27 6.76 -8.22
C SER A 137 -7.66 5.77 -9.22
N TRP A 138 -7.60 4.47 -8.86
CA TRP A 138 -7.34 3.38 -9.81
C TRP A 138 -8.02 2.09 -9.36
N SER A 139 -8.30 1.18 -10.29
CA SER A 139 -8.99 -0.09 -10.02
C SER A 139 -8.00 -1.27 -10.09
N LEU A 140 -8.12 -2.23 -9.16
CA LEU A 140 -7.20 -3.38 -9.15
C LEU A 140 -7.38 -4.25 -10.40
N ASP A 141 -8.62 -4.46 -10.84
CA ASP A 141 -8.95 -5.35 -11.97
C ASP A 141 -8.35 -4.86 -13.29
N GLU A 142 -8.25 -3.55 -13.51
CA GLU A 142 -7.64 -3.01 -14.72
C GLU A 142 -6.10 -3.07 -14.68
N LYS A 143 -5.49 -3.04 -13.48
CA LYS A 143 -4.03 -2.99 -13.33
C LYS A 143 -3.39 -4.35 -13.09
N PHE A 144 -4.15 -5.33 -12.62
CA PHE A 144 -3.64 -6.67 -12.33
C PHE A 144 -3.07 -7.33 -13.59
N ARG A 145 -1.94 -8.04 -13.45
CA ARG A 145 -1.14 -8.64 -14.53
C ARG A 145 -0.59 -7.66 -15.58
N ARG A 146 -0.68 -6.35 -15.36
CA ARG A 146 0.01 -5.35 -16.20
C ARG A 146 1.43 -5.09 -15.69
N PRO A 147 2.37 -4.77 -16.60
CA PRO A 147 3.69 -4.30 -16.21
C PRO A 147 3.63 -2.90 -15.61
N LEU A 148 4.64 -2.51 -14.83
CA LEU A 148 4.74 -1.19 -14.19
C LEU A 148 4.46 -0.04 -15.17
N VAL A 149 5.03 -0.07 -16.38
CA VAL A 149 4.79 0.97 -17.38
C VAL A 149 3.32 1.01 -17.76
N GLY A 150 2.73 -0.16 -18.06
CA GLY A 150 1.32 -0.29 -18.41
C GLY A 150 0.36 0.16 -17.30
N ILE A 151 0.73 -0.03 -16.03
CA ILE A 151 -0.06 0.44 -14.89
C ILE A 151 -0.12 1.98 -14.86
N HIS A 152 0.98 2.64 -15.23
CA HIS A 152 1.15 4.09 -15.10
C HIS A 152 0.84 4.90 -16.36
N ILE A 153 0.41 4.29 -17.47
CA ILE A 153 0.00 5.01 -18.70
C ILE A 153 -0.93 6.20 -18.43
N PRO A 154 -1.93 6.13 -17.52
CA PRO A 154 -2.83 7.26 -17.27
C PRO A 154 -2.21 8.43 -16.48
N VAL A 155 -0.97 8.29 -15.97
CA VAL A 155 -0.32 9.28 -15.12
C VAL A 155 0.55 10.19 -15.99
N GLU A 156 0.08 11.40 -16.28
CA GLU A 156 0.76 12.34 -17.20
C GLU A 156 2.23 12.65 -16.80
N SER A 157 2.51 12.72 -15.50
CA SER A 157 3.88 12.96 -14.99
C SER A 157 4.80 11.73 -15.04
N TYR A 158 4.28 10.58 -15.46
CA TYR A 158 5.02 9.32 -15.60
C TYR A 158 5.45 9.12 -17.05
N ASP A 159 6.46 9.88 -17.47
CA ASP A 159 7.05 9.76 -18.81
C ASP A 159 8.03 8.58 -18.92
N ASP A 160 8.56 8.34 -20.14
CA ASP A 160 9.55 7.29 -20.42
C ASP A 160 10.84 7.42 -19.61
N ASN A 161 11.20 8.62 -19.17
CA ASN A 161 12.36 8.84 -18.32
C ASN A 161 12.08 8.34 -16.90
N VAL A 162 10.94 8.74 -16.33
CA VAL A 162 10.47 8.28 -15.03
C VAL A 162 10.29 6.76 -15.05
N ALA A 163 9.65 6.20 -16.08
CA ALA A 163 9.49 4.76 -16.26
C ALA A 163 10.83 4.01 -16.17
N ARG A 164 11.85 4.43 -16.93
CA ARG A 164 13.20 3.83 -16.88
C ARG A 164 13.89 4.00 -15.54
N ARG A 165 13.65 5.09 -14.81
CA ARG A 165 14.22 5.31 -13.47
C ARG A 165 13.56 4.42 -12.44
N VAL A 166 12.23 4.26 -12.50
CA VAL A 166 11.47 3.38 -11.61
C VAL A 166 11.81 1.92 -11.87
N GLN A 167 11.91 1.49 -13.13
CA GLN A 167 12.30 0.12 -13.46
C GLN A 167 13.70 -0.22 -12.92
N ARG A 168 14.69 0.66 -13.12
CA ARG A 168 16.04 0.50 -12.55
C ARG A 168 16.05 0.45 -11.02
N LEU A 169 15.17 1.23 -10.38
CA LEU A 169 15.00 1.20 -8.93
C LEU A 169 14.47 -0.15 -8.48
N PHE A 170 13.43 -0.66 -9.13
CA PHE A 170 12.90 -1.98 -8.84
C PHE A 170 13.99 -3.03 -9.06
N ASP A 171 14.70 -3.04 -10.19
CA ASP A 171 15.82 -3.95 -10.45
C ASP A 171 16.89 -3.93 -9.33
N GLY A 172 17.20 -2.75 -8.79
CA GLY A 172 18.28 -2.56 -7.81
C GLY A 172 17.89 -2.71 -6.34
N VAL A 173 16.61 -2.70 -5.97
CA VAL A 173 16.18 -2.73 -4.56
C VAL A 173 16.55 -4.05 -3.89
N ARG A 174 17.05 -3.97 -2.65
CA ARG A 174 17.56 -5.12 -1.88
C ARG A 174 16.75 -5.35 -0.61
N PRO A 175 16.65 -6.59 -0.10
CA PRO A 175 15.83 -6.90 1.08
C PRO A 175 16.19 -6.09 2.32
N GLU A 176 17.48 -5.84 2.52
CA GLU A 176 18.06 -5.13 3.65
C GLU A 176 18.11 -3.59 3.46
N ARG A 177 17.74 -3.09 2.28
CA ARG A 177 17.73 -1.66 1.95
C ARG A 177 16.40 -1.29 1.29
N PRO A 178 15.28 -1.36 2.02
CA PRO A 178 14.02 -0.89 1.48
C PRO A 178 14.07 0.61 1.24
N LEU A 179 13.21 1.04 0.34
CA LEU A 179 13.08 2.43 -0.06
C LEU A 179 11.68 2.89 0.29
N TRP A 180 11.51 4.18 0.50
CA TRP A 180 10.20 4.77 0.65
C TRP A 180 10.10 6.12 -0.05
N ARG A 181 8.86 6.53 -0.28
CA ARG A 181 8.46 7.86 -0.73
C ARG A 181 7.06 8.16 -0.19
N PHE A 182 6.55 9.34 -0.49
CA PHE A 182 5.13 9.62 -0.32
C PHE A 182 4.54 10.36 -1.51
N ASN A 183 3.21 10.29 -1.62
CA ASN A 183 2.40 11.25 -2.37
C ASN A 183 1.54 12.06 -1.39
N ALA A 184 1.05 13.22 -1.82
CA ALA A 184 0.13 14.04 -1.06
C ALA A 184 -0.79 14.76 -2.05
N LEU A 185 -2.09 14.52 -1.94
CA LEU A 185 -3.10 15.01 -2.87
C LEU A 185 -4.33 15.47 -2.08
N TRP A 186 -4.93 16.57 -2.51
CA TRP A 186 -6.12 17.13 -1.89
C TRP A 186 -7.40 16.42 -2.38
N TYR A 187 -8.35 16.24 -1.48
CA TYR A 187 -9.64 15.59 -1.70
C TYR A 187 -10.78 16.33 -0.97
N ASP A 188 -11.98 16.27 -1.56
CA ASP A 188 -13.22 16.74 -0.91
C ASP A 188 -13.94 15.64 -0.13
N ASP A 189 -13.65 14.37 -0.44
CA ASP A 189 -14.21 13.18 0.19
C ASP A 189 -13.11 12.41 0.95
N PRO A 190 -13.30 12.11 2.26
CA PRO A 190 -12.32 11.39 3.06
C PRO A 190 -12.41 9.85 2.93
N ALA A 191 -13.28 9.31 2.07
CA ALA A 191 -13.42 7.87 1.88
C ALA A 191 -12.07 7.20 1.59
N LEU A 192 -11.79 6.06 2.23
CA LEU A 192 -10.52 5.35 2.04
C LEU A 192 -10.50 4.55 0.74
N HIS A 193 -11.62 3.93 0.37
CA HIS A 193 -11.77 3.13 -0.84
C HIS A 193 -12.35 3.99 -1.98
N GLN A 194 -11.47 4.51 -2.83
CA GLN A 194 -11.85 5.35 -3.99
C GLN A 194 -11.31 4.74 -5.30
N PRO A 195 -11.73 3.52 -5.69
CA PRO A 195 -11.35 2.97 -6.98
C PRO A 195 -11.94 3.82 -8.10
N ARG A 196 -11.20 3.93 -9.20
CA ARG A 196 -11.66 4.63 -10.41
C ARG A 196 -11.17 3.89 -11.63
N ARG A 197 -12.01 3.79 -12.65
CA ARG A 197 -11.63 3.14 -13.91
C ARG A 197 -10.83 4.06 -14.83
N GLU A 198 -10.02 3.46 -15.69
CA GLU A 198 -9.31 4.20 -16.74
C GLU A 198 -10.30 4.98 -17.62
N GLY A 199 -10.06 6.29 -17.82
CA GLY A 199 -10.91 7.17 -18.62
C GLY A 199 -12.03 7.87 -17.85
N GLU A 200 -12.35 7.46 -16.62
CA GLU A 200 -13.22 8.22 -15.75
C GLU A 200 -12.50 9.49 -15.28
N ARG A 201 -13.15 10.66 -15.46
CA ARG A 201 -12.54 11.92 -15.05
C ARG A 201 -12.57 12.02 -13.53
N ARG A 202 -11.44 12.44 -12.95
CA ARG A 202 -11.40 12.91 -11.59
C ARG A 202 -12.04 14.30 -11.52
N ASP A 203 -12.95 14.49 -10.58
CA ASP A 203 -13.43 15.84 -10.26
C ASP A 203 -12.24 16.73 -9.89
N ARG A 204 -12.22 17.93 -10.47
CA ARG A 204 -11.14 18.86 -10.22
C ARG A 204 -11.27 19.40 -8.80
N VAL A 205 -10.37 18.95 -7.94
CA VAL A 205 -10.26 19.45 -6.56
C VAL A 205 -9.41 20.71 -6.57
N ASP A 206 -9.91 21.79 -5.97
CA ASP A 206 -9.12 22.99 -5.70
C ASP A 206 -8.37 22.84 -4.37
N PRO A 207 -7.02 22.74 -4.39
CA PRO A 207 -6.21 22.63 -3.17
C PRO A 207 -6.47 23.74 -2.14
N ALA A 208 -6.93 24.92 -2.55
CA ALA A 208 -7.22 26.02 -1.64
C ALA A 208 -8.48 25.77 -0.78
N HIS A 209 -9.44 24.99 -1.29
CA HIS A 209 -10.75 24.79 -0.67
C HIS A 209 -11.03 23.34 -0.25
N ALA A 210 -10.18 22.40 -0.69
CA ALA A 210 -10.30 21.00 -0.34
C ALA A 210 -10.28 20.78 1.18
N ARG A 211 -11.18 19.90 1.63
CA ARG A 211 -11.39 19.62 3.05
C ARG A 211 -10.41 18.61 3.64
N TYR A 212 -9.81 17.77 2.81
CA TYR A 212 -8.97 16.66 3.26
C TYR A 212 -7.68 16.56 2.45
N LEU A 213 -6.60 16.24 3.15
CA LEU A 213 -5.37 15.79 2.52
C LEU A 213 -5.30 14.28 2.62
N ARG A 214 -5.13 13.61 1.48
CA ARG A 214 -4.77 12.19 1.45
C ARG A 214 -3.30 12.06 1.09
N SER A 215 -2.57 11.29 1.88
CA SER A 215 -1.16 10.99 1.66
C SER A 215 -0.90 9.51 1.79
N GLU A 216 -0.11 8.96 0.89
CA GLU A 216 0.30 7.56 0.93
C GLU A 216 1.80 7.48 1.19
N MET A 217 2.19 6.86 2.30
CA MET A 217 3.56 6.42 2.51
C MET A 217 3.75 5.11 1.76
N GLN A 218 4.62 5.16 0.76
CA GLN A 218 4.82 4.08 -0.18
C GLN A 218 6.20 3.47 0.03
N THR A 219 6.25 2.17 0.30
CA THR A 219 7.48 1.41 0.54
C THR A 219 7.76 0.46 -0.60
N ILE A 220 9.04 0.27 -0.93
CA ILE A 220 9.50 -0.66 -1.97
C ILE A 220 10.55 -1.55 -1.33
N ARG A 221 10.27 -2.85 -1.28
CA ARG A 221 11.13 -3.85 -0.64
C ARG A 221 11.26 -5.09 -1.50
N ARG A 222 12.46 -5.65 -1.58
CA ARG A 222 12.69 -6.97 -2.19
C ARG A 222 12.46 -8.07 -1.15
N LEU A 223 11.69 -9.09 -1.49
CA LEU A 223 11.58 -10.28 -0.65
C LEU A 223 12.90 -11.10 -0.69
N PRO A 224 13.38 -11.63 0.45
CA PRO A 224 14.65 -12.36 0.51
C PRO A 224 14.76 -13.56 -0.43
N ASN A 225 13.72 -14.39 -0.51
CA ASN A 225 13.74 -15.72 -1.14
C ASN A 225 13.14 -15.70 -2.54
N SER A 226 11.87 -15.32 -2.69
CA SER A 226 11.17 -15.23 -3.99
C SER A 226 11.78 -14.18 -4.90
N ARG A 227 12.47 -13.19 -4.29
CA ARG A 227 12.98 -12.01 -4.98
C ARG A 227 11.87 -11.19 -5.63
N SER A 228 10.59 -11.32 -5.26
CA SER A 228 9.56 -10.39 -5.71
C SER A 228 9.74 -9.01 -5.07
N VAL A 229 9.30 -7.94 -5.74
CA VAL A 229 9.19 -6.62 -5.11
C VAL A 229 7.83 -6.51 -4.44
N VAL A 230 7.81 -6.10 -3.18
CA VAL A 230 6.62 -5.69 -2.47
C VAL A 230 6.57 -4.18 -2.46
N PHE A 231 5.46 -3.65 -2.97
CA PHE A 231 5.07 -2.26 -2.87
C PHE A 231 4.01 -2.13 -1.77
N GLY A 232 4.40 -1.59 -0.62
CA GLY A 232 3.52 -1.33 0.52
C GLY A 232 2.97 0.09 0.48
N ILE A 233 1.70 0.28 0.84
CA ILE A 233 1.01 1.57 0.78
C ILE A 233 0.27 1.77 2.10
N HIS A 234 0.78 2.65 2.95
CA HIS A 234 0.07 3.10 4.15
C HIS A 234 -0.68 4.40 3.85
N THR A 235 -1.99 4.40 4.08
CA THR A 235 -2.87 5.52 3.72
C THR A 235 -3.18 6.40 4.94
N TYR A 236 -2.84 7.68 4.81
CA TYR A 236 -3.24 8.75 5.71
C TYR A 236 -4.33 9.61 5.05
N VAL A 237 -5.38 9.95 5.81
CA VAL A 237 -6.35 10.98 5.44
C VAL A 237 -6.49 11.92 6.64
N LEU A 238 -6.18 13.19 6.43
CA LEU A 238 -6.24 14.23 7.45
C LEU A 238 -7.31 15.24 7.06
N ALA A 239 -8.03 15.78 8.06
CA ALA A 239 -8.76 17.02 7.86
C ALA A 239 -7.78 18.15 7.56
N ARG A 240 -8.18 19.14 6.74
CA ARG A 240 -7.33 20.28 6.39
C ARG A 240 -6.73 20.96 7.63
N THR A 241 -7.52 21.12 8.68
CA THR A 241 -7.12 21.75 9.94
C THR A 241 -6.04 20.98 10.71
N ASP A 242 -5.86 19.69 10.41
CA ASP A 242 -4.87 18.82 11.04
C ASP A 242 -3.60 18.68 10.17
N VAL A 243 -3.57 19.29 8.97
CA VAL A 243 -2.40 19.25 8.09
C VAL A 243 -1.32 20.19 8.64
N PRO A 244 -0.11 19.69 8.99
CA PRO A 244 0.93 20.54 9.54
C PRO A 244 1.32 21.67 8.57
N GLY A 245 1.40 22.91 9.07
CA GLY A 245 1.91 24.06 8.30
C GLY A 245 0.92 24.69 7.31
N ILE A 246 -0.37 24.35 7.39
CA ILE A 246 -1.47 24.93 6.60
C ILE A 246 -2.50 25.55 7.54
#